data_AF-A0A9N8Z227-F1
#
_entry.id   AF-A0A9N8Z227-F1
#
_cell.length_a   1.000
_cell.length_b   1.000
_cell.length_c   1.000
_cell.angle_alpha   90.00
_cell.angle_beta   90.00
_cell.angle_gamma   90.00
#
_symmetry.space_group_name_H-M   'P 1'
#
loop_
_entity.id
_entity.type
_entity.pdbx_description
1 polymer ?
#
loop_
_entity_poly.entity_id
_entity_poly.type
_entity_poly.pdbx_seq_one_letter_code
_entity_poly.pdbx_strand_id
1 'polypeptide(L)'
;MVDNVKVTEFVKRPGLGRIGRSISIRENFFEITSLIDSNIHHYYIIINLQVPPESFFQFMVLHGDVKPVFDGRQNIFDARQLPFGDTATYNICLSEDAGFSSPLRPLRLFKVIIRKVAQLVDHFYTNQISQACFGGLEVWQGFRQSIRPTPGRMMINVDVSATAFYESSDLVHMVAKILERNIDDLKGGIHNRDRLKLKKALKYLKIRVTHRDNGIRYSYKILKLTNTSTSNTQLNFGDERIDIVSYFQNTYNKPLQFPSLPYMEQHFIRKLNERQTVDMTKFSCQPPHICADKIKQGLDILDYRQNEYMKQFGLVVSEEMTVVPARILPTPKIRFHPFSRDASFFPRDGSWNLRDEKVATEVTLGSWSCVIFGNFAMQAVQHLSENWLTYILRKAWVKSTSVHLCILPNISVPLYAEIKRVGNTVIGVTTQYVQLNIFFKQKDNIALIYVLK
;
A
#
# COMPACT_ATOMS: atom_id res chain seq x y z
N MET A 1 38.31 -24.20 11.88
CA MET A 1 38.48 -22.72 11.76
C MET A 1 37.13 -22.05 11.52
N VAL A 2 36.11 -22.32 12.34
CA VAL A 2 34.85 -21.53 12.37
C VAL A 2 34.37 -21.35 13.82
N ASP A 3 35.33 -21.30 14.75
CA ASP A 3 35.11 -21.61 16.18
C ASP A 3 35.20 -20.35 17.07
N ASN A 4 34.97 -19.16 16.49
CA ASN A 4 35.15 -17.88 17.21
C ASN A 4 34.22 -16.73 16.74
N VAL A 5 33.04 -17.04 16.18
CA VAL A 5 32.01 -16.02 15.95
C VAL A 5 31.26 -15.77 17.27
N LYS A 6 31.72 -14.78 18.05
CA LYS A 6 30.94 -14.28 19.20
C LYS A 6 29.65 -13.65 18.70
N VAL A 7 28.54 -14.38 18.85
CA VAL A 7 27.19 -13.82 18.72
C VAL A 7 27.05 -12.74 19.80
N THR A 8 26.72 -11.52 19.40
CA THR A 8 26.52 -10.42 20.34
C THR A 8 25.24 -10.64 21.14
N GLU A 9 25.37 -10.91 22.43
CA GLU A 9 24.22 -11.00 23.34
C GLU A 9 23.43 -9.68 23.36
N PHE A 10 22.10 -9.77 23.25
CA PHE A 10 21.23 -8.61 23.38
C PHE A 10 21.25 -8.11 24.82
N VAL A 11 21.67 -6.85 25.02
CA VAL A 11 21.78 -6.23 26.35
C VAL A 11 20.41 -6.22 27.04
N LYS A 12 20.34 -6.86 28.22
CA LYS A 12 19.13 -6.90 29.05
C LYS A 12 18.73 -5.48 29.47
N ARG A 13 17.43 -5.19 29.48
CA ARG A 13 16.89 -3.87 29.88
C ARG A 13 17.35 -3.53 31.31
N PRO A 14 18.10 -2.42 31.54
CA PRO A 14 18.68 -2.12 32.85
C PRO A 14 17.68 -1.59 33.89
N GLY A 15 16.45 -1.22 33.47
CA GLY A 15 15.40 -0.76 34.35
C GLY A 15 14.30 0.04 33.64
N LEU A 16 13.54 0.81 34.43
CA LEU A 16 12.51 1.74 33.95
C LEU A 16 12.96 3.19 34.13
N GLY A 17 12.71 4.02 33.12
CA GLY A 17 13.06 5.44 33.13
C GLY A 17 12.25 6.26 34.16
N ARG A 18 12.93 7.10 34.93
CA ARG A 18 12.33 7.93 36.00
C ARG A 18 12.17 9.41 35.64
N ILE A 19 12.80 9.88 34.56
CA ILE A 19 12.82 11.30 34.14
C ILE A 19 11.52 11.67 33.41
N GLY A 20 11.05 12.91 33.59
CA GLY A 20 9.88 13.47 32.90
C GLY A 20 8.57 13.37 33.69
N ARG A 21 7.62 14.25 33.35
CA ARG A 21 6.28 14.29 33.97
C ARG A 21 5.48 13.06 33.55
N SER A 22 4.74 12.46 34.48
CA SER A 22 3.90 11.29 34.18
C SER A 22 2.66 11.71 33.38
N ILE A 23 2.19 10.82 32.51
CA ILE A 23 0.93 10.93 31.77
C ILE A 23 0.40 9.52 31.49
N SER A 24 -0.92 9.32 31.51
CA SER A 24 -1.54 8.09 31.05
C SER A 24 -1.85 8.20 29.56
N ILE A 25 -1.46 7.19 28.76
CA ILE A 25 -1.81 7.10 27.34
C ILE A 25 -2.63 5.83 27.08
N ARG A 26 -3.51 5.88 26.08
CA ARG A 26 -4.15 4.69 25.50
C ARG A 26 -3.31 4.23 24.31
N GLU A 27 -2.96 2.95 24.28
CA GLU A 27 -2.29 2.32 23.15
C GLU A 27 -3.27 1.43 22.39
N ASN A 28 -3.05 1.25 21.08
CA ASN A 28 -3.84 0.36 20.22
C ASN A 28 -3.40 -1.11 20.40
N PHE A 29 -3.33 -1.52 21.67
CA PHE A 29 -2.97 -2.83 22.15
C PHE A 29 -4.12 -3.33 23.03
N PHE A 30 -4.54 -4.57 22.78
CA PHE A 30 -5.66 -5.24 23.44
C PHE A 30 -5.13 -6.50 24.12
N GLU A 31 -5.43 -6.67 25.40
CA GLU A 31 -4.89 -7.76 26.21
C GLU A 31 -5.51 -9.11 25.81
N ILE A 32 -4.67 -10.12 25.62
CA ILE A 32 -5.10 -11.51 25.56
C ILE A 32 -5.26 -11.97 27.02
N THR A 33 -6.51 -12.09 27.45
CA THR A 33 -6.88 -12.38 28.86
C THR A 33 -6.99 -13.88 29.14
N SER A 34 -7.15 -14.69 28.09
CA SER A 34 -7.16 -16.16 28.15
C SER A 34 -6.52 -16.73 26.89
N LEU A 35 -5.88 -17.89 27.05
CA LEU A 35 -5.43 -18.80 26.01
C LEU A 35 -5.73 -20.22 26.49
N ILE A 36 -5.82 -21.20 25.59
CA ILE A 36 -5.90 -22.61 26.00
C ILE A 36 -4.60 -23.08 26.67
N ASP A 37 -4.71 -23.72 27.84
CA ASP A 37 -3.58 -24.31 28.59
C ASP A 37 -3.14 -25.70 28.08
N SER A 38 -3.78 -26.22 27.02
CA SER A 38 -3.45 -27.51 26.42
C SER A 38 -2.44 -27.40 25.28
N ASN A 39 -1.84 -28.52 24.90
CA ASN A 39 -1.02 -28.61 23.70
C ASN A 39 -1.82 -28.19 22.45
N ILE A 40 -1.18 -27.43 21.56
CA ILE A 40 -1.66 -27.18 20.21
C ILE A 40 -1.00 -28.19 19.27
N HIS A 41 -1.81 -28.88 18.47
CA HIS A 41 -1.33 -29.86 17.50
C HIS A 41 -0.98 -29.17 16.17
N HIS A 42 0.31 -29.20 15.80
CA HIS A 42 0.82 -28.68 14.53
C HIS A 42 0.96 -29.83 13.51
N TYR A 43 0.28 -29.69 12.38
CA TYR A 43 0.33 -30.61 11.25
C TYR A 43 0.99 -29.94 10.05
N TYR A 44 2.08 -30.52 9.55
CA TYR A 44 2.67 -30.11 8.28
C TYR A 44 1.89 -30.73 7.12
N ILE A 45 1.18 -29.89 6.36
CA ILE A 45 0.28 -30.33 5.29
C ILE A 45 0.83 -30.15 3.89
N ILE A 46 0.20 -30.92 3.02
CA ILE A 46 0.64 -31.29 1.69
C ILE A 46 -0.63 -31.21 0.79
N ILE A 47 -1.06 -30.00 0.35
CA ILE A 47 -2.12 -29.73 -0.69
C ILE A 47 -1.58 -29.46 -2.13
N ASN A 48 -1.97 -30.26 -3.14
CA ASN A 48 -1.37 -30.23 -4.50
C ASN A 48 -1.68 -28.94 -5.28
N LEU A 49 -0.73 -28.45 -6.09
CA LEU A 49 -0.75 -27.17 -6.84
C LEU A 49 -1.92 -26.97 -7.81
N GLN A 50 -2.69 -28.03 -8.10
CA GLN A 50 -3.89 -27.98 -8.96
C GLN A 50 -5.21 -27.90 -8.17
N VAL A 51 -5.17 -28.02 -6.84
CA VAL A 51 -6.34 -28.00 -5.95
C VAL A 51 -6.53 -26.60 -5.36
N PRO A 52 -7.70 -25.95 -5.50
CA PRO A 52 -8.01 -24.69 -4.83
C PRO A 52 -7.97 -24.85 -3.29
N PRO A 53 -7.45 -23.88 -2.52
CA PRO A 53 -7.45 -23.94 -1.05
C PRO A 53 -8.85 -24.16 -0.45
N GLU A 54 -9.88 -23.56 -1.05
CA GLU A 54 -11.29 -23.71 -0.63
C GLU A 54 -11.73 -25.17 -0.64
N SER A 55 -11.32 -25.95 -1.65
CA SER A 55 -11.65 -27.37 -1.79
C SER A 55 -11.02 -28.23 -0.69
N PHE A 56 -9.87 -27.81 -0.15
CA PHE A 56 -9.23 -28.51 0.97
C PHE A 56 -9.96 -28.25 2.29
N PHE A 57 -10.38 -27.00 2.57
CA PHE A 57 -11.22 -26.71 3.73
C PHE A 57 -12.55 -27.48 3.69
N GLN A 58 -13.19 -27.55 2.51
CA GLN A 58 -14.41 -28.33 2.31
C GLN A 58 -14.20 -29.82 2.64
N PHE A 59 -13.07 -30.41 2.25
CA PHE A 59 -12.71 -31.78 2.61
C PHE A 59 -12.60 -31.97 4.13
N MET A 60 -11.92 -31.07 4.85
CA MET A 60 -11.73 -31.19 6.30
C MET A 60 -13.06 -31.10 7.07
N VAL A 61 -13.94 -30.17 6.70
CA VAL A 61 -15.28 -30.04 7.29
C VAL A 61 -16.09 -31.32 7.08
N LEU A 62 -16.07 -31.89 5.87
CA LEU A 62 -16.80 -33.12 5.52
C LEU A 62 -16.29 -34.39 6.23
N HIS A 63 -15.04 -34.43 6.70
CA HIS A 63 -14.40 -35.66 7.20
C HIS A 63 -14.17 -35.70 8.72
N GLY A 64 -14.61 -34.71 9.50
CA GLY A 64 -14.46 -34.78 10.96
C GLY A 64 -14.99 -33.65 11.84
N ASP A 65 -15.82 -32.73 11.33
CA ASP A 65 -16.34 -31.56 12.09
C ASP A 65 -15.24 -30.78 12.84
N VAL A 66 -14.15 -30.55 12.12
CA VAL A 66 -12.95 -29.84 12.57
C VAL A 66 -12.75 -28.58 11.73
N LYS A 67 -12.49 -27.46 12.42
CA LYS A 67 -12.23 -26.14 11.85
C LYS A 67 -10.79 -25.72 12.19
N PRO A 68 -9.77 -26.36 11.61
CA PRO A 68 -8.39 -26.10 11.99
C PRO A 68 -7.84 -24.85 11.27
N VAL A 69 -6.87 -24.18 11.89
CA VAL A 69 -6.28 -22.93 11.39
C VAL A 69 -5.14 -23.24 10.42
N PHE A 70 -5.20 -22.71 9.19
CA PHE A 70 -4.18 -22.91 8.15
C PHE A 70 -3.37 -21.63 7.90
N ASP A 71 -2.04 -21.73 7.81
CA ASP A 71 -1.12 -20.60 7.58
C ASP A 71 -1.12 -20.04 6.14
N GLY A 72 -1.99 -20.58 5.28
CA GLY A 72 -2.04 -20.24 3.86
C GLY A 72 -0.85 -20.76 3.06
N ARG A 73 -0.12 -21.78 3.56
CA ARG A 73 1.01 -22.41 2.86
C ARG A 73 1.08 -23.93 3.07
N GLN A 74 1.46 -24.37 4.27
CA GLN A 74 1.86 -25.74 4.59
C GLN A 74 1.68 -26.12 6.07
N ASN A 75 1.18 -25.24 6.93
CA ASN A 75 1.07 -25.49 8.37
C ASN A 75 -0.38 -25.38 8.81
N ILE A 76 -0.91 -26.43 9.42
CA ILE A 76 -2.21 -26.45 10.08
C ILE A 76 -2.00 -26.55 11.59
N PHE A 77 -2.86 -25.87 12.35
CA PHE A 77 -2.91 -25.92 13.80
C PHE A 77 -4.33 -26.23 14.24
N ASP A 78 -4.49 -27.13 15.21
CA ASP A 78 -5.76 -27.36 15.92
C ASP A 78 -5.49 -27.56 17.43
N ALA A 79 -6.46 -27.18 18.26
CA ALA A 79 -6.47 -27.43 19.70
C ALA A 79 -6.89 -28.88 20.04
N ARG A 80 -7.52 -29.59 19.10
CA ARG A 80 -7.88 -31.01 19.18
C ARG A 80 -6.94 -31.84 18.30
N GLN A 81 -6.62 -33.06 18.72
CA GLN A 81 -5.93 -34.01 17.84
C GLN A 81 -6.87 -34.39 16.68
N LEU A 82 -6.44 -34.10 15.44
CA LEU A 82 -7.22 -34.39 14.24
C LEU A 82 -7.30 -35.92 13.99
N PRO A 83 -8.39 -36.43 13.36
CA PRO A 83 -8.66 -37.87 13.20
C PRO A 83 -7.79 -38.55 12.13
N PHE A 84 -6.53 -38.16 12.02
CA PHE A 84 -5.57 -38.57 10.98
C PHE A 84 -4.34 -39.30 11.55
N GLY A 85 -4.24 -39.43 12.87
CA GLY A 85 -3.06 -39.97 13.55
C GLY A 85 -1.80 -39.12 13.31
N ASP A 86 -0.63 -39.75 13.40
CA ASP A 86 0.66 -39.08 13.21
C ASP A 86 1.05 -38.92 11.73
N THR A 87 0.46 -39.74 10.84
CA THR A 87 0.67 -39.67 9.38
C THR A 87 -0.48 -40.37 8.64
N ALA A 88 -1.12 -39.65 7.72
CA ALA A 88 -2.12 -40.20 6.81
C ALA A 88 -1.97 -39.61 5.39
N THR A 89 -2.62 -40.23 4.41
CA THR A 89 -2.67 -39.76 3.02
C THR A 89 -4.09 -39.96 2.49
N TYR A 90 -4.72 -38.88 2.04
CA TYR A 90 -6.11 -38.88 1.56
C TYR A 90 -6.17 -38.51 0.08
N ASN A 91 -7.04 -39.20 -0.66
CA ASN A 91 -7.34 -38.90 -2.05
C ASN A 91 -8.59 -38.01 -2.10
N ILE A 92 -8.42 -36.72 -2.37
CA ILE A 92 -9.55 -35.78 -2.48
C ILE A 92 -10.11 -35.87 -3.90
N CYS A 93 -11.23 -36.58 -4.08
CA CYS A 93 -12.04 -36.48 -5.28
C CYS A 93 -12.86 -35.19 -5.25
N LEU A 94 -12.56 -34.26 -6.16
CA LEU A 94 -13.47 -33.16 -6.46
C LEU A 94 -14.45 -33.65 -7.53
N SER A 95 -15.75 -33.57 -7.24
CA SER A 95 -16.79 -33.77 -8.25
C SER A 95 -16.79 -32.57 -9.21
N GLU A 96 -16.19 -32.73 -10.38
CA GLU A 96 -16.66 -31.99 -11.55
C GLU A 96 -18.09 -32.48 -11.84
N ASP A 97 -19.09 -31.61 -11.67
CA ASP A 97 -20.49 -31.98 -11.91
C ASP A 97 -20.66 -32.55 -13.32
N ALA A 98 -21.34 -33.69 -13.44
CA ALA A 98 -21.31 -34.56 -14.60
C ALA A 98 -22.01 -33.97 -15.85
N GLY A 99 -21.31 -33.07 -16.54
CA GLY A 99 -21.75 -32.43 -17.78
C GLY A 99 -21.15 -33.07 -19.04
N PHE A 100 -21.96 -33.92 -19.70
CA PHE A 100 -21.70 -34.60 -20.98
C PHE A 100 -20.67 -35.74 -21.01
N SER A 101 -21.13 -36.85 -21.58
CA SER A 101 -20.36 -38.06 -21.85
C SER A 101 -19.26 -37.84 -22.90
N SER A 102 -18.05 -38.31 -22.61
CA SER A 102 -17.02 -38.61 -23.60
C SER A 102 -16.29 -39.89 -23.18
N PRO A 103 -16.24 -40.93 -24.04
CA PRO A 103 -15.67 -42.22 -23.64
C PRO A 103 -14.15 -42.15 -23.49
N LEU A 104 -13.62 -42.99 -22.60
CA LEU A 104 -12.20 -43.35 -22.49
C LEU A 104 -11.21 -42.18 -22.33
N ARG A 105 -11.23 -41.55 -21.15
CA ARG A 105 -9.99 -41.13 -20.47
C ARG A 105 -9.83 -41.95 -19.19
N PRO A 106 -8.68 -42.61 -18.95
CA PRO A 106 -8.49 -43.38 -17.73
C PRO A 106 -8.45 -42.46 -16.51
N LEU A 107 -9.08 -42.90 -15.41
CA LEU A 107 -9.10 -42.18 -14.12
C LEU A 107 -7.66 -41.92 -13.65
N ARG A 108 -7.27 -40.64 -13.62
CA ARG A 108 -5.96 -40.24 -13.09
C ARG A 108 -5.97 -40.27 -11.57
N LEU A 109 -5.42 -41.34 -11.01
CA LEU A 109 -5.01 -41.41 -9.61
C LEU A 109 -3.92 -40.36 -9.36
N PHE A 110 -4.20 -39.36 -8.52
CA PHE A 110 -3.27 -38.29 -8.18
C PHE A 110 -2.70 -38.47 -6.77
N LYS A 111 -1.42 -38.86 -6.67
CA LYS A 111 -0.71 -38.91 -5.39
C LYS A 111 -0.39 -37.49 -4.90
N VAL A 112 -0.66 -37.24 -3.63
CA VAL A 112 -0.62 -35.90 -3.03
C VAL A 112 0.79 -35.63 -2.46
N ILE A 113 1.67 -34.95 -3.23
CA ILE A 113 3.05 -34.54 -2.84
C ILE A 113 3.32 -33.07 -3.27
N ILE A 114 3.92 -32.23 -2.40
CA ILE A 114 3.60 -30.77 -2.42
C ILE A 114 4.71 -29.74 -2.29
N ARG A 115 4.43 -28.56 -2.87
CA ARG A 115 5.02 -27.25 -2.56
C ARG A 115 3.98 -26.10 -2.56
N LYS A 116 3.91 -25.36 -1.44
CA LYS A 116 3.61 -23.92 -1.26
C LYS A 116 3.00 -23.09 -2.42
N VAL A 117 1.88 -22.41 -2.15
CA VAL A 117 1.49 -21.09 -2.71
C VAL A 117 0.90 -20.22 -1.59
N ALA A 118 0.97 -18.88 -1.72
CA ALA A 118 0.36 -17.85 -0.85
C ALA A 118 1.07 -17.52 0.50
N GLN A 119 0.42 -16.66 1.30
CA GLN A 119 1.06 -15.70 2.20
C GLN A 119 0.13 -15.26 3.34
N LEU A 120 0.63 -15.32 4.58
CA LEU A 120 0.09 -14.58 5.73
C LEU A 120 0.03 -13.08 5.41
N VAL A 121 -1.18 -12.52 5.43
CA VAL A 121 -1.42 -11.08 5.30
C VAL A 121 -1.75 -10.54 6.69
N ASP A 122 -0.96 -9.59 7.18
CA ASP A 122 -1.18 -8.93 8.48
C ASP A 122 -2.19 -7.78 8.39
N HIS A 123 -2.83 -7.59 7.24
CA HIS A 123 -3.79 -6.53 6.92
C HIS A 123 -5.05 -7.11 6.27
N PHE A 124 -6.22 -6.75 6.79
CA PHE A 124 -7.53 -7.22 6.32
C PHE A 124 -8.37 -6.01 5.89
N TYR A 125 -8.94 -6.03 4.68
CA TYR A 125 -9.66 -4.88 4.10
C TYR A 125 -11.10 -5.23 3.77
N THR A 126 -12.03 -4.29 3.98
CA THR A 126 -13.47 -4.47 3.76
C THR A 126 -14.06 -3.30 2.96
N ASN A 127 -14.99 -3.58 2.06
CA ASN A 127 -15.73 -2.56 1.32
C ASN A 127 -16.86 -1.93 2.12
N GLN A 128 -17.17 -2.44 3.32
CA GLN A 128 -18.15 -1.83 4.25
C GLN A 128 -17.78 -0.39 4.64
N ILE A 129 -16.49 -0.06 4.62
CA ILE A 129 -15.96 1.29 4.85
C ILE A 129 -15.06 1.64 3.66
N SER A 130 -15.67 1.91 2.49
CA SER A 130 -14.96 2.43 1.32
C SER A 130 -15.32 3.88 0.98
N GLN A 131 -14.42 4.57 0.28
CA GLN A 131 -14.66 5.88 -0.32
C GLN A 131 -14.25 5.87 -1.79
N ALA A 132 -15.18 6.23 -2.67
CA ALA A 132 -14.93 6.40 -4.10
C ALA A 132 -13.81 7.42 -4.36
N CYS A 133 -12.91 7.09 -5.29
CA CYS A 133 -11.70 7.84 -5.60
C CYS A 133 -11.49 8.01 -7.11
N PHE A 134 -10.61 8.94 -7.48
CA PHE A 134 -10.41 9.34 -8.86
C PHE A 134 -10.00 8.17 -9.80
N GLY A 135 -10.79 7.97 -10.86
CA GLY A 135 -10.47 7.06 -11.97
C GLY A 135 -10.99 5.62 -11.82
N GLY A 136 -12.16 5.41 -11.20
CA GLY A 136 -12.74 4.07 -11.01
C GLY A 136 -12.03 3.25 -9.93
N LEU A 137 -11.39 3.95 -8.99
CA LEU A 137 -10.84 3.36 -7.76
C LEU A 137 -11.78 3.66 -6.59
N GLU A 138 -11.64 2.87 -5.53
CA GLU A 138 -12.16 3.16 -4.21
C GLU A 138 -11.09 2.83 -3.17
N VAL A 139 -10.98 3.64 -2.13
CA VAL A 139 -10.10 3.34 -1.00
C VAL A 139 -10.92 2.59 0.03
N TRP A 140 -10.54 1.36 0.34
CA TRP A 140 -11.14 0.57 1.41
C TRP A 140 -10.34 0.80 2.69
N GLN A 141 -11.04 0.99 3.80
CA GLN A 141 -10.44 0.84 5.12
C GLN A 141 -10.15 -0.64 5.39
N GLY A 142 -9.14 -0.88 6.20
CA GLY A 142 -8.82 -2.18 6.73
C GLY A 142 -8.18 -2.08 8.09
N PHE A 143 -7.86 -3.22 8.67
CA PHE A 143 -7.24 -3.35 9.97
C PHE A 143 -5.98 -4.19 9.85
N ARG A 144 -4.87 -3.63 10.31
CA ARG A 144 -3.62 -4.36 10.50
C ARG A 144 -3.67 -5.02 11.87
N GLN A 145 -3.42 -6.32 11.96
CA GLN A 145 -3.37 -7.05 13.24
C GLN A 145 -2.03 -7.78 13.44
N SER A 146 -1.48 -7.71 14.65
CA SER A 146 -0.30 -8.52 15.03
C SER A 146 -0.26 -8.81 16.52
N ILE A 147 -0.10 -10.09 16.88
CA ILE A 147 0.15 -10.51 18.26
C ILE A 147 1.57 -10.12 18.67
N ARG A 148 1.73 -9.60 19.90
CA ARG A 148 2.99 -9.11 20.47
C ARG A 148 3.15 -9.60 21.92
N PRO A 149 4.28 -10.25 22.28
CA PRO A 149 4.64 -10.46 23.66
C PRO A 149 5.07 -9.14 24.31
N THR A 150 4.60 -8.89 25.52
CA THR A 150 4.97 -7.74 26.37
C THR A 150 5.35 -8.23 27.77
N PRO A 151 5.93 -7.39 28.66
CA PRO A 151 6.34 -7.83 29.99
C PRO A 151 5.17 -8.38 30.83
N GLY A 152 5.08 -9.71 30.92
CA GLY A 152 4.05 -10.43 31.68
C GLY A 152 2.69 -10.60 31.00
N ARG A 153 2.50 -10.13 29.75
CA ARG A 153 1.22 -10.20 29.02
C ARG A 153 1.40 -10.46 27.52
N MET A 154 0.44 -11.16 26.92
CA MET A 154 0.30 -11.28 25.47
C MET A 154 -0.74 -10.28 24.98
N MET A 155 -0.47 -9.58 23.89
CA MET A 155 -1.30 -8.48 23.40
C MET A 155 -1.57 -8.62 21.90
N ILE A 156 -2.76 -8.23 21.44
CA ILE A 156 -3.03 -7.98 20.02
C ILE A 156 -2.88 -6.47 19.77
N ASN A 157 -1.96 -6.10 18.88
CA ASN A 157 -1.89 -4.76 18.33
C ASN A 157 -2.78 -4.69 17.06
N VAL A 158 -3.75 -3.78 17.06
CA VAL A 158 -4.67 -3.52 15.93
C VAL A 158 -4.52 -2.08 15.48
N ASP A 159 -4.36 -1.82 14.19
CA ASP A 159 -4.14 -0.48 13.63
C ASP A 159 -4.98 -0.24 12.37
N VAL A 160 -5.34 1.00 12.08
CA VAL A 160 -6.13 1.32 10.87
C VAL A 160 -5.22 1.36 9.66
N SER A 161 -5.59 0.62 8.63
CA SER A 161 -4.96 0.68 7.31
C SER A 161 -5.95 1.16 6.26
N ALA A 162 -5.42 1.61 5.12
CA ALA A 162 -6.21 1.96 3.96
C ALA A 162 -5.45 1.59 2.69
N THR A 163 -6.15 1.04 1.70
CA THR A 163 -5.54 0.75 0.40
C THR A 163 -6.55 0.90 -0.74
N ALA A 164 -6.03 1.14 -1.95
CA ALA A 164 -6.84 1.42 -3.12
C ALA A 164 -7.18 0.12 -3.86
N PHE A 165 -8.47 -0.17 -3.97
CA PHE A 165 -9.03 -1.20 -4.84
C PHE A 165 -9.64 -0.55 -6.09
N TYR A 166 -9.96 -1.37 -7.08
CA TYR A 166 -10.77 -0.95 -8.21
C TYR A 166 -12.23 -1.24 -7.91
N GLU A 167 -13.09 -0.27 -8.25
CA GLU A 167 -14.52 -0.35 -8.01
C GLU A 167 -15.14 -1.57 -8.72
N SER A 168 -16.01 -2.31 -8.02
CA SER A 168 -16.73 -3.47 -8.59
C SER A 168 -17.84 -3.04 -9.56
N SER A 169 -17.43 -2.56 -10.75
CA SER A 169 -18.28 -1.99 -11.79
C SER A 169 -18.01 -2.63 -13.16
N ASP A 170 -18.95 -2.50 -14.10
CA ASP A 170 -18.74 -2.91 -15.50
C ASP A 170 -17.51 -2.22 -16.11
N LEU A 171 -16.83 -2.95 -16.98
CA LEU A 171 -15.59 -2.50 -17.63
C LEU A 171 -15.79 -1.23 -18.48
N VAL A 172 -16.97 -1.02 -19.07
CA VAL A 172 -17.29 0.18 -19.85
C VAL A 172 -17.54 1.39 -18.95
N HIS A 173 -18.27 1.20 -17.84
CA HIS A 173 -18.41 2.23 -16.80
C HIS A 173 -17.05 2.61 -16.18
N MET A 174 -16.16 1.62 -15.96
CA MET A 174 -14.79 1.88 -15.49
C MET A 174 -13.94 2.62 -16.54
N VAL A 175 -14.10 2.33 -17.84
CA VAL A 175 -13.47 3.10 -18.94
C VAL A 175 -13.92 4.57 -18.89
N ALA A 176 -15.23 4.84 -18.73
CA ALA A 176 -15.77 6.19 -18.62
C ALA A 176 -15.16 6.94 -17.42
N LYS A 177 -15.16 6.31 -16.24
CA LYS A 177 -14.57 6.85 -15.00
C LYS A 177 -13.06 7.10 -15.11
N ILE A 178 -12.30 6.24 -15.79
CA ILE A 178 -10.86 6.45 -16.06
C ILE A 178 -10.63 7.59 -17.05
N LEU A 179 -11.51 7.79 -18.04
CA LEU A 179 -11.35 8.82 -19.06
C LEU A 179 -11.85 10.20 -18.66
N GLU A 180 -12.64 10.35 -17.59
CA GLU A 180 -13.35 11.59 -17.23
C GLU A 180 -14.36 11.99 -18.35
N ARG A 181 -15.11 11.01 -18.89
CA ARG A 181 -16.09 11.16 -20.00
C ARG A 181 -17.44 10.52 -19.67
N ASN A 182 -18.50 10.90 -20.37
CA ASN A 182 -19.78 10.20 -20.31
C ASN A 182 -19.67 8.83 -21.02
N ILE A 183 -20.52 7.87 -20.68
CA ILE A 183 -20.51 6.54 -21.28
C ILE A 183 -20.96 6.56 -22.75
N ASP A 184 -21.89 7.45 -23.11
CA ASP A 184 -22.31 7.66 -24.51
C ASP A 184 -21.17 8.13 -25.41
N ASP A 185 -20.24 8.95 -24.87
CA ASP A 185 -19.07 9.45 -25.58
C ASP A 185 -18.16 8.31 -26.09
N LEU A 186 -18.28 7.12 -25.51
CA LEU A 186 -17.50 5.93 -25.84
C LEU A 186 -18.05 5.16 -27.05
N LYS A 187 -19.28 5.46 -27.50
CA LYS A 187 -19.87 4.84 -28.71
C LYS A 187 -19.06 5.14 -29.97
N GLY A 188 -18.43 6.32 -30.03
CA GLY A 188 -17.45 6.70 -31.07
C GLY A 188 -16.06 6.05 -30.94
N GLY A 189 -15.83 5.20 -29.94
CA GLY A 189 -14.54 4.55 -29.70
C GLY A 189 -13.54 5.41 -28.93
N ILE A 190 -12.29 4.91 -28.82
CA ILE A 190 -11.23 5.52 -28.00
C ILE A 190 -10.20 6.26 -28.86
N HIS A 191 -10.09 7.58 -28.69
CA HIS A 191 -9.07 8.40 -29.35
C HIS A 191 -7.65 7.99 -28.95
N ASN A 192 -6.68 8.18 -29.84
CA ASN A 192 -5.29 7.75 -29.61
C ASN A 192 -4.63 8.36 -28.37
N ARG A 193 -4.99 9.59 -27.98
CA ARG A 193 -4.56 10.23 -26.72
C ARG A 193 -5.04 9.46 -25.48
N ASP A 194 -6.27 8.95 -25.53
CA ASP A 194 -6.96 8.27 -24.44
C ASP A 194 -6.51 6.80 -24.31
N ARG A 195 -6.15 6.15 -25.43
CA ARG A 195 -5.66 4.76 -25.47
C ARG A 195 -4.47 4.53 -24.53
N LEU A 196 -3.54 5.48 -24.44
CA LEU A 196 -2.38 5.34 -23.53
C LEU A 196 -2.77 5.48 -22.05
N LYS A 197 -3.81 6.24 -21.71
CA LYS A 197 -4.37 6.35 -20.35
C LYS A 197 -5.00 5.02 -19.94
N LEU A 198 -5.89 4.47 -20.77
CA LEU A 198 -6.54 3.17 -20.52
C LEU A 198 -5.54 2.01 -20.48
N LYS A 199 -4.59 1.93 -21.43
CA LYS A 199 -3.54 0.88 -21.46
C LYS A 199 -2.61 0.91 -20.24
N LYS A 200 -2.57 2.04 -19.52
CA LYS A 200 -1.83 2.23 -18.25
C LYS A 200 -2.66 2.00 -16.98
N ALA A 201 -4.00 1.92 -17.10
CA ALA A 201 -4.94 1.93 -15.96
C ALA A 201 -5.80 0.67 -15.86
N LEU A 202 -6.29 0.12 -16.99
CA LEU A 202 -6.96 -1.18 -17.04
C LEU A 202 -5.96 -2.35 -16.98
N LYS A 203 -4.67 -2.04 -17.14
CA LYS A 203 -3.59 -3.01 -17.07
C LYS A 203 -3.64 -3.75 -15.74
N TYR A 204 -3.91 -5.04 -15.85
CA TYR A 204 -3.79 -6.11 -14.86
C TYR A 204 -4.99 -6.36 -13.96
N LEU A 205 -6.12 -5.73 -14.29
CA LEU A 205 -7.42 -6.03 -13.69
C LEU A 205 -7.86 -7.45 -13.98
N LYS A 206 -8.38 -8.14 -12.94
CA LYS A 206 -9.10 -9.40 -13.06
C LYS A 206 -10.58 -9.06 -13.34
N ILE A 207 -11.05 -9.35 -14.55
CA ILE A 207 -12.45 -9.24 -14.94
C ILE A 207 -13.14 -10.61 -14.86
N ARG A 208 -14.45 -10.60 -14.59
CA ARG A 208 -15.34 -11.74 -14.73
C ARG A 208 -16.15 -11.57 -16.02
N VAL A 209 -16.40 -12.65 -16.75
CA VAL A 209 -17.34 -12.62 -17.88
C VAL A 209 -18.76 -12.97 -17.42
N THR A 210 -19.74 -12.32 -18.06
CA THR A 210 -21.17 -12.40 -17.76
C THR A 210 -22.00 -12.92 -18.93
N HIS A 211 -21.36 -13.29 -20.05
CA HIS A 211 -22.08 -13.76 -21.25
C HIS A 211 -22.39 -15.26 -21.26
N ARG A 212 -21.79 -16.05 -20.35
CA ARG A 212 -21.96 -17.51 -20.23
C ARG A 212 -22.84 -17.84 -19.03
N ASP A 213 -24.00 -18.41 -19.30
CA ASP A 213 -25.03 -18.69 -18.28
C ASP A 213 -25.00 -20.14 -17.80
N ASN A 214 -23.82 -20.79 -17.87
CA ASN A 214 -23.59 -22.19 -17.49
C ASN A 214 -23.20 -22.38 -16.01
N GLY A 215 -23.57 -21.45 -15.13
CA GLY A 215 -23.18 -21.42 -13.70
C GLY A 215 -21.70 -21.09 -13.42
N ILE A 216 -20.78 -21.49 -14.29
CA ILE A 216 -19.33 -21.39 -14.10
C ILE A 216 -18.83 -19.95 -14.26
N ARG A 217 -18.26 -19.39 -13.18
CA ARG A 217 -17.79 -17.99 -13.10
C ARG A 217 -16.37 -17.80 -13.67
N TYR A 218 -16.21 -17.89 -14.99
CA TYR A 218 -14.91 -17.63 -15.64
C TYR A 218 -14.40 -16.20 -15.38
N SER A 219 -13.08 -16.07 -15.15
CA SER A 219 -12.40 -14.79 -14.95
C SER A 219 -11.01 -14.76 -15.57
N TYR A 220 -10.61 -13.57 -16.04
CA TYR A 220 -9.44 -13.33 -16.88
C TYR A 220 -8.73 -12.03 -16.45
N LYS A 221 -7.45 -11.84 -16.77
CA LYS A 221 -6.72 -10.57 -16.55
C LYS A 221 -6.69 -9.71 -17.85
N ILE A 222 -6.47 -8.39 -17.75
CA ILE A 222 -6.36 -7.41 -18.88
C ILE A 222 -4.91 -6.86 -19.04
N LEU A 223 -4.35 -6.63 -20.24
CA LEU A 223 -3.10 -5.81 -20.47
C LEU A 223 -3.17 -4.84 -21.64
N LYS A 224 -3.57 -5.37 -22.78
CA LYS A 224 -3.26 -4.76 -24.07
C LYS A 224 -4.57 -4.61 -24.79
N LEU A 225 -5.08 -3.40 -24.69
CA LEU A 225 -6.12 -2.89 -25.56
C LEU A 225 -5.62 -3.03 -27.00
N THR A 226 -6.42 -3.65 -27.85
CA THR A 226 -6.15 -3.74 -29.29
C THR A 226 -6.05 -2.35 -29.92
N ASN A 227 -5.27 -2.24 -31.00
CA ASN A 227 -5.19 -1.01 -31.79
C ASN A 227 -6.44 -0.87 -32.69
N THR A 228 -7.04 -2.00 -33.11
CA THR A 228 -8.35 -2.10 -33.76
C THR A 228 -9.51 -1.98 -32.77
N SER A 229 -10.70 -1.62 -33.27
CA SER A 229 -11.98 -1.80 -32.58
C SER A 229 -12.45 -3.26 -32.65
N THR A 230 -13.40 -3.63 -31.80
CA THR A 230 -14.02 -4.97 -31.80
C THR A 230 -14.75 -5.24 -33.11
N SER A 231 -15.41 -4.22 -33.69
CA SER A 231 -16.02 -4.27 -35.04
C SER A 231 -15.04 -4.61 -36.17
N ASN A 232 -13.76 -4.22 -36.03
CA ASN A 232 -12.75 -4.33 -37.08
C ASN A 232 -11.68 -5.37 -36.72
N THR A 233 -12.03 -6.36 -35.89
CA THR A 233 -11.14 -7.43 -35.45
C THR A 233 -11.78 -8.78 -35.76
N GLN A 234 -11.07 -9.60 -36.55
CA GLN A 234 -11.44 -10.99 -36.80
C GLN A 234 -10.66 -11.93 -35.87
N LEU A 235 -11.29 -13.06 -35.53
CA LEU A 235 -10.69 -14.20 -34.85
C LEU A 235 -10.66 -15.38 -35.81
N ASN A 236 -9.55 -16.11 -35.83
CA ASN A 236 -9.41 -17.34 -36.59
C ASN A 236 -9.83 -18.52 -35.69
N PHE A 237 -10.75 -19.36 -36.15
CA PHE A 237 -11.14 -20.61 -35.50
C PHE A 237 -10.91 -21.76 -36.49
N GLY A 238 -9.71 -22.35 -36.45
CA GLY A 238 -9.25 -23.21 -37.54
C GLY A 238 -9.07 -22.40 -38.83
N ASP A 239 -9.63 -22.89 -39.93
CA ASP A 239 -9.59 -22.24 -41.24
C ASP A 239 -10.63 -21.10 -41.40
N GLU A 240 -11.64 -21.04 -40.53
CA GLU A 240 -12.67 -20.00 -40.58
C GLU A 240 -12.25 -18.70 -39.87
N ARG A 241 -12.69 -17.56 -40.43
CA ARG A 241 -12.55 -16.23 -39.82
C ARG A 241 -13.93 -15.65 -39.52
N ILE A 242 -14.15 -15.33 -38.25
CA ILE A 242 -15.36 -14.64 -37.79
C ILE A 242 -14.97 -13.33 -37.11
N ASP A 243 -15.73 -12.26 -37.34
CA ASP A 243 -15.56 -11.02 -36.57
C ASP A 243 -16.14 -11.17 -35.16
N ILE A 244 -15.67 -10.37 -34.21
CA ILE A 244 -16.07 -10.51 -32.81
C ILE A 244 -17.55 -10.15 -32.60
N VAL A 245 -18.15 -9.27 -33.42
CA VAL A 245 -19.58 -8.89 -33.28
C VAL A 245 -20.47 -10.07 -33.69
N SER A 246 -20.22 -10.65 -34.87
CA SER A 246 -20.93 -11.85 -35.34
C SER A 246 -20.69 -13.05 -34.43
N TYR A 247 -19.48 -13.21 -33.87
CA TYR A 247 -19.21 -14.27 -32.90
C TYR A 247 -20.10 -14.15 -31.65
N PHE A 248 -20.21 -12.96 -31.05
CA PHE A 248 -21.04 -12.76 -29.87
C PHE A 248 -22.55 -12.85 -30.16
N GLN A 249 -22.98 -12.39 -31.33
CA GLN A 249 -24.37 -12.52 -31.77
C GLN A 249 -24.74 -13.98 -32.05
N ASN A 250 -23.94 -14.71 -32.84
CA ASN A 250 -24.27 -16.06 -33.28
C ASN A 250 -24.05 -17.13 -32.18
N THR A 251 -23.06 -16.94 -31.30
CA THR A 251 -22.72 -17.93 -30.26
C THR A 251 -23.50 -17.74 -28.95
N TYR A 252 -23.88 -16.50 -28.61
CA TYR A 252 -24.49 -16.17 -27.31
C TYR A 252 -25.77 -15.32 -27.40
N ASN A 253 -26.24 -14.96 -28.61
CA ASN A 253 -27.37 -14.07 -28.86
C ASN A 253 -27.31 -12.74 -28.06
N LYS A 254 -26.09 -12.17 -27.91
CA LYS A 254 -25.83 -10.98 -27.10
C LYS A 254 -25.16 -9.89 -27.96
N PRO A 255 -25.94 -8.94 -28.54
CA PRO A 255 -25.40 -7.90 -29.39
C PRO A 255 -24.52 -6.92 -28.61
N LEU A 256 -23.39 -6.52 -29.20
CA LEU A 256 -22.41 -5.66 -28.54
C LEU A 256 -22.83 -4.18 -28.59
N GLN A 257 -23.12 -3.58 -27.44
CA GLN A 257 -23.53 -2.18 -27.32
C GLN A 257 -22.43 -1.15 -27.67
N PHE A 258 -21.15 -1.55 -27.60
CA PHE A 258 -19.99 -0.65 -27.81
C PHE A 258 -18.94 -1.28 -28.76
N PRO A 259 -19.29 -1.60 -30.02
CA PRO A 259 -18.42 -2.36 -30.93
C PRO A 259 -17.16 -1.59 -31.36
N SER A 260 -17.18 -0.26 -31.21
CA SER A 260 -16.06 0.65 -31.46
C SER A 260 -14.90 0.54 -30.44
N LEU A 261 -15.10 -0.17 -29.32
CA LEU A 261 -14.10 -0.33 -28.26
C LEU A 261 -13.09 -1.47 -28.53
N PRO A 262 -11.88 -1.44 -27.92
CA PRO A 262 -10.84 -2.47 -28.09
C PRO A 262 -10.90 -3.67 -27.11
N TYR A 263 -10.30 -4.80 -27.53
CA TYR A 263 -10.19 -6.10 -26.83
C TYR A 263 -8.86 -6.28 -26.02
N MET A 264 -8.66 -7.35 -25.20
CA MET A 264 -7.68 -7.40 -24.06
C MET A 264 -6.95 -8.77 -23.73
N GLU A 265 -5.73 -8.76 -23.12
CA GLU A 265 -4.77 -9.91 -22.81
C GLU A 265 -4.39 -10.09 -21.28
N GLN A 266 -3.47 -10.98 -20.77
CA GLN A 266 -3.31 -11.33 -19.30
C GLN A 266 -1.90 -11.22 -18.56
N HIS A 267 -1.82 -10.75 -17.27
CA HIS A 267 -0.65 -10.53 -16.30
C HIS A 267 0.39 -9.36 -16.46
N PHE A 268 0.87 -8.53 -15.47
CA PHE A 268 0.63 -8.27 -14.02
C PHE A 268 1.15 -6.85 -13.48
N ILE A 269 0.34 -6.14 -12.62
CA ILE A 269 0.43 -4.94 -11.67
C ILE A 269 1.23 -3.59 -11.93
N ARG A 270 0.79 -2.43 -11.35
CA ARG A 270 1.39 -1.04 -11.38
C ARG A 270 1.07 -0.13 -10.14
N LYS A 271 1.83 0.97 -9.93
CA LYS A 271 1.71 2.05 -8.89
C LYS A 271 0.69 3.18 -9.22
N LEU A 272 0.09 3.80 -8.18
CA LEU A 272 -0.86 4.95 -8.22
C LEU A 272 -0.28 6.26 -8.81
N ASN A 273 -1.16 7.21 -9.17
CA ASN A 273 -0.82 8.57 -9.62
C ASN A 273 -0.94 9.64 -8.51
N GLU A 274 -0.53 10.89 -8.80
CA GLU A 274 -0.50 11.99 -7.80
C GLU A 274 -1.87 12.36 -7.23
N ARG A 275 -2.93 12.50 -8.04
CA ARG A 275 -4.29 12.77 -7.56
C ARG A 275 -4.76 11.65 -6.62
N GLN A 276 -4.60 10.40 -7.07
CA GLN A 276 -4.93 9.21 -6.28
C GLN A 276 -4.12 9.10 -4.98
N THR A 277 -2.88 9.58 -4.98
CA THR A 277 -2.03 9.62 -3.77
C THR A 277 -2.51 10.70 -2.80
N VAL A 278 -2.95 11.87 -3.30
CA VAL A 278 -3.54 12.93 -2.47
C VAL A 278 -4.86 12.46 -1.85
N ASP A 279 -5.73 11.79 -2.60
CA ASP A 279 -7.01 11.30 -2.08
C ASP A 279 -6.81 10.15 -1.06
N MET A 280 -5.89 9.21 -1.34
CA MET A 280 -5.42 8.23 -0.36
C MET A 280 -4.89 8.88 0.93
N THR A 281 -4.10 9.96 0.80
CA THR A 281 -3.54 10.68 1.95
C THR A 281 -4.64 11.35 2.78
N LYS A 282 -5.65 11.99 2.15
CA LYS A 282 -6.80 12.56 2.86
C LYS A 282 -7.62 11.50 3.61
N PHE A 283 -7.77 10.30 3.04
CA PHE A 283 -8.52 9.21 3.67
C PHE A 283 -7.76 8.62 4.88
N SER A 284 -6.46 8.39 4.72
CA SER A 284 -5.61 7.72 5.74
C SER A 284 -5.13 8.65 6.87
N CYS A 285 -4.88 9.93 6.62
CA CYS A 285 -4.43 10.88 7.64
C CYS A 285 -5.59 11.34 8.54
N GLN A 286 -5.91 10.53 9.56
CA GLN A 286 -6.95 10.83 10.54
C GLN A 286 -6.37 11.32 11.89
N PRO A 287 -7.08 12.21 12.63
CA PRO A 287 -6.73 12.56 14.00
C PRO A 287 -6.71 11.35 14.94
N PRO A 288 -5.88 11.33 16.01
CA PRO A 288 -5.74 10.16 16.88
C PRO A 288 -7.03 9.67 17.55
N HIS A 289 -7.99 10.56 17.83
CA HIS A 289 -9.29 10.15 18.38
C HIS A 289 -10.13 9.40 17.34
N ILE A 290 -10.30 9.96 16.13
CA ILE A 290 -10.99 9.29 15.02
C ILE A 290 -10.31 7.95 14.67
N CYS A 291 -8.98 7.88 14.76
CA CYS A 291 -8.26 6.61 14.59
C CYS A 291 -8.63 5.60 15.69
N ALA A 292 -8.64 6.00 16.96
CA ALA A 292 -9.02 5.12 18.07
C ALA A 292 -10.47 4.62 17.98
N ASP A 293 -11.40 5.50 17.59
CA ASP A 293 -12.82 5.17 17.41
C ASP A 293 -12.99 4.18 16.22
N LYS A 294 -12.24 4.39 15.13
CA LYS A 294 -12.16 3.44 14.00
C LYS A 294 -11.54 2.09 14.37
N ILE A 295 -10.60 2.04 15.30
CA ILE A 295 -10.03 0.77 15.80
C ILE A 295 -11.06 0.01 16.63
N LYS A 296 -11.87 0.70 17.46
CA LYS A 296 -12.99 0.06 18.17
C LYS A 296 -14.03 -0.50 17.19
N GLN A 297 -14.48 0.29 16.23
CA GLN A 297 -15.34 -0.19 15.14
C GLN A 297 -14.70 -1.37 14.36
N GLY A 298 -13.36 -1.39 14.27
CA GLY A 298 -12.60 -2.48 13.69
C GLY A 298 -12.69 -3.80 14.48
N LEU A 299 -12.76 -3.74 15.81
CA LEU A 299 -12.98 -4.94 16.63
C LEU A 299 -14.39 -5.51 16.41
N ASP A 300 -15.40 -4.66 16.27
CA ASP A 300 -16.78 -5.08 15.94
C ASP A 300 -16.83 -5.81 14.57
N ILE A 301 -16.04 -5.35 13.59
CA ILE A 301 -15.94 -5.94 12.25
C ILE A 301 -15.09 -7.22 12.24
N LEU A 302 -14.06 -7.32 13.10
CA LEU A 302 -13.20 -8.49 13.24
C LEU A 302 -13.86 -9.61 14.07
N ASP A 303 -14.86 -9.27 14.88
CA ASP A 303 -15.67 -10.14 15.74
C ASP A 303 -14.87 -11.25 16.43
N TYR A 304 -13.79 -10.85 17.11
CA TYR A 304 -12.94 -11.75 17.90
C TYR A 304 -13.73 -12.57 18.93
N ARG A 305 -14.87 -12.04 19.38
CA ARG A 305 -15.72 -12.65 20.42
C ARG A 305 -16.60 -13.77 19.89
N GLN A 306 -17.12 -13.68 18.67
CA GLN A 306 -17.88 -14.78 18.07
C GLN A 306 -17.05 -15.73 17.22
N ASN A 307 -15.86 -15.32 16.77
CA ASN A 307 -14.95 -16.11 15.96
C ASN A 307 -14.72 -17.53 16.50
N GLU A 308 -15.18 -18.53 15.75
CA GLU A 308 -15.16 -19.95 16.15
C GLU A 308 -13.74 -20.47 16.37
N TYR A 309 -12.77 -20.05 15.56
CA TYR A 309 -11.37 -20.45 15.69
C TYR A 309 -10.76 -19.87 16.96
N MET A 310 -11.09 -18.63 17.34
CA MET A 310 -10.59 -18.04 18.59
C MET A 310 -11.18 -18.74 19.82
N LYS A 311 -12.48 -19.05 19.79
CA LYS A 311 -13.14 -19.88 20.81
C LYS A 311 -12.49 -21.27 20.94
N GLN A 312 -12.21 -21.94 19.82
CA GLN A 312 -11.59 -23.27 19.79
C GLN A 312 -10.17 -23.29 20.40
N PHE A 313 -9.44 -22.18 20.36
CA PHE A 313 -8.11 -22.01 20.97
C PHE A 313 -8.15 -21.31 22.34
N GLY A 314 -9.33 -21.19 22.98
CA GLY A 314 -9.49 -20.54 24.29
C GLY A 314 -9.07 -19.07 24.33
N LEU A 315 -8.94 -18.43 23.16
CA LEU A 315 -8.31 -17.13 22.96
C LEU A 315 -9.32 -16.01 23.20
N VAL A 316 -9.24 -15.36 24.37
CA VAL A 316 -10.10 -14.23 24.74
C VAL A 316 -9.29 -12.94 24.71
N VAL A 317 -9.86 -11.89 24.10
CA VAL A 317 -9.21 -10.60 23.87
C VAL A 317 -10.06 -9.49 24.48
N SER A 318 -9.40 -8.52 25.15
CA SER A 318 -10.04 -7.30 25.67
C SER A 318 -10.65 -6.47 24.54
N GLU A 319 -11.89 -6.03 24.71
CA GLU A 319 -12.55 -5.02 23.85
C GLU A 319 -12.02 -3.59 24.15
N GLU A 320 -11.34 -3.39 25.28
CA GLU A 320 -10.76 -2.10 25.68
C GLU A 320 -9.26 -1.96 25.40
N MET A 321 -8.89 -0.73 24.99
CA MET A 321 -7.51 -0.31 24.72
C MET A 321 -6.70 -0.23 26.00
N THR A 322 -5.48 -0.76 25.97
CA THR A 322 -4.56 -0.75 27.12
C THR A 322 -4.18 0.68 27.49
N VAL A 323 -4.42 1.05 28.76
CA VAL A 323 -3.92 2.30 29.35
C VAL A 323 -2.55 2.03 29.98
N VAL A 324 -1.51 2.74 29.53
CA VAL A 324 -0.15 2.59 30.09
C VAL A 324 0.38 3.91 30.68
N PRO A 325 1.20 3.85 31.74
CA PRO A 325 1.87 5.02 32.30
C PRO A 325 3.09 5.39 31.44
N ALA A 326 3.02 6.53 30.78
CA ALA A 326 4.09 7.13 29.99
C ALA A 326 4.72 8.35 30.71
N ARG A 327 5.79 8.90 30.12
CA ARG A 327 6.50 10.08 30.63
C ARG A 327 6.80 11.06 29.50
N ILE A 328 6.42 12.32 29.69
CA ILE A 328 6.84 13.42 28.81
C ILE A 328 8.18 13.94 29.35
N LEU A 329 9.24 13.71 28.57
CA LEU A 329 10.60 14.17 28.89
C LEU A 329 10.66 15.71 28.87
N PRO A 330 11.52 16.34 29.69
CA PRO A 330 11.75 17.78 29.63
C PRO A 330 12.40 18.17 28.30
N THR A 331 11.93 19.26 27.68
CA THR A 331 12.52 19.76 26.43
C THR A 331 13.99 20.16 26.64
N PRO A 332 14.92 19.82 25.73
CA PRO A 332 16.28 20.37 25.77
C PRO A 332 16.26 21.90 25.56
N LYS A 333 17.19 22.60 26.24
CA LYS A 333 17.39 24.04 26.08
C LYS A 333 18.13 24.33 24.76
N ILE A 334 17.50 25.08 23.86
CA ILE A 334 18.15 25.52 22.60
C ILE A 334 19.00 26.76 22.89
N ARG A 335 20.11 26.91 22.14
CA ARG A 335 20.96 28.11 22.12
C ARG A 335 21.09 28.59 20.68
N PHE A 336 20.92 29.90 20.49
CA PHE A 336 21.20 30.63 19.26
C PHE A 336 22.44 31.51 19.45
N HIS A 337 22.76 32.37 18.48
CA HIS A 337 23.90 33.30 18.65
C HIS A 337 23.62 34.30 19.80
N PRO A 338 24.61 34.78 20.56
CA PRO A 338 24.40 35.75 21.64
C PRO A 338 23.71 37.06 21.20
N PHE A 339 23.82 37.43 19.92
CA PHE A 339 23.13 38.59 19.32
C PHE A 339 21.73 38.27 18.75
N SER A 340 21.05 37.26 19.31
CA SER A 340 19.66 36.90 18.99
C SER A 340 18.72 37.41 20.09
N ARG A 341 17.42 37.58 19.80
CA ARG A 341 16.47 38.11 20.78
C ARG A 341 16.29 37.15 21.97
N ASP A 342 15.97 35.89 21.69
CA ASP A 342 15.79 34.83 22.69
C ASP A 342 16.95 33.82 22.62
N ALA A 343 18.19 34.33 22.71
CA ALA A 343 19.45 33.61 22.50
C ALA A 343 19.60 32.27 23.26
N SER A 344 18.82 32.01 24.31
CA SER A 344 18.60 30.63 24.77
C SER A 344 17.26 30.42 25.50
N PHE A 345 16.44 29.50 24.98
CA PHE A 345 15.07 29.24 25.41
C PHE A 345 14.77 27.73 25.47
N PHE A 346 13.60 27.37 26.02
CA PHE A 346 13.05 26.01 25.96
C PHE A 346 11.90 25.97 24.94
N PRO A 347 11.99 25.14 23.88
CA PRO A 347 10.89 24.96 22.92
C PRO A 347 9.62 24.43 23.58
N ARG A 348 8.47 24.79 23.00
CA ARG A 348 7.14 24.35 23.45
C ARG A 348 6.56 23.38 22.43
N ASP A 349 5.97 22.30 22.92
CA ASP A 349 5.22 21.32 22.12
C ASP A 349 6.02 20.76 20.93
N GLY A 350 7.34 20.57 21.13
CA GLY A 350 8.28 20.07 20.12
C GLY A 350 8.64 21.07 19.01
N SER A 351 8.19 22.32 19.10
CA SER A 351 8.29 23.31 18.03
C SER A 351 9.00 24.62 18.42
N TRP A 352 9.64 25.23 17.44
CA TRP A 352 10.23 26.58 17.50
C TRP A 352 10.37 27.13 16.08
N ASN A 353 10.82 28.37 15.93
CA ASN A 353 11.10 28.99 14.63
C ASN A 353 12.36 29.87 14.71
N LEU A 354 12.74 30.49 13.59
CA LEU A 354 13.93 31.35 13.46
C LEU A 354 13.58 32.84 13.28
N ARG A 355 12.40 33.28 13.72
CA ARG A 355 11.99 34.68 13.62
C ARG A 355 12.78 35.52 14.62
N ASP A 356 13.63 36.39 14.07
CA ASP A 356 14.47 37.35 14.80
C ASP A 356 15.59 36.73 15.65
N GLU A 357 15.85 35.45 15.41
CA GLU A 357 16.97 34.69 15.94
C GLU A 357 18.11 34.57 14.92
N LYS A 358 19.35 34.39 15.40
CA LYS A 358 20.55 34.16 14.56
C LYS A 358 21.12 32.76 14.77
N VAL A 359 21.58 32.14 13.68
CA VAL A 359 22.23 30.82 13.71
C VAL A 359 23.43 30.79 14.66
N ALA A 360 23.58 29.70 15.44
CA ALA A 360 24.55 29.63 16.55
C ALA A 360 26.03 29.70 16.12
N THR A 361 26.33 29.46 14.84
CA THR A 361 27.65 29.68 14.23
C THR A 361 27.45 30.52 12.97
N GLU A 362 28.08 31.69 12.91
CA GLU A 362 28.05 32.58 11.75
C GLU A 362 29.02 32.08 10.66
N VAL A 363 28.67 32.21 9.37
CA VAL A 363 29.58 31.88 8.27
C VAL A 363 29.42 32.76 7.04
N THR A 364 30.53 33.33 6.55
CA THR A 364 30.57 34.12 5.32
C THR A 364 30.32 33.26 4.08
N LEU A 365 29.36 33.67 3.24
CA LEU A 365 29.16 33.16 1.89
C LEU A 365 30.03 33.96 0.91
N GLY A 366 31.08 33.33 0.36
CA GLY A 366 32.05 34.04 -0.50
C GLY A 366 31.57 34.27 -1.94
N SER A 367 30.96 33.25 -2.55
CA SER A 367 30.35 33.34 -3.88
C SER A 367 29.10 32.47 -3.99
N TRP A 368 28.23 32.78 -4.95
CA TRP A 368 27.06 31.97 -5.28
C TRP A 368 26.71 32.13 -6.76
N SER A 369 25.88 31.24 -7.28
CA SER A 369 25.25 31.39 -8.60
C SER A 369 23.86 30.76 -8.63
N CYS A 370 23.02 31.24 -9.55
CA CYS A 370 21.70 30.69 -9.83
C CYS A 370 21.70 30.00 -11.20
N VAL A 371 21.25 28.75 -11.26
CA VAL A 371 21.13 27.95 -12.49
C VAL A 371 19.66 27.60 -12.71
N ILE A 372 19.09 28.15 -13.79
CA ILE A 372 17.65 28.05 -14.10
C ILE A 372 17.47 27.03 -15.21
N PHE A 373 16.71 25.97 -14.95
CA PHE A 373 16.44 24.93 -15.94
C PHE A 373 15.06 25.18 -16.59
N GLY A 374 15.00 26.03 -17.62
CA GLY A 374 13.80 26.23 -18.43
C GLY A 374 13.65 27.66 -18.99
N ASN A 375 12.71 27.83 -19.93
CA ASN A 375 12.48 29.11 -20.61
C ASN A 375 11.62 30.05 -19.76
N PHE A 376 12.24 31.04 -19.12
CA PHE A 376 11.59 32.07 -18.32
C PHE A 376 12.21 33.45 -18.55
N ALA A 377 11.44 34.53 -18.35
CA ALA A 377 11.95 35.89 -18.45
C ALA A 377 12.93 36.18 -17.29
N MET A 378 14.18 36.52 -17.62
CA MET A 378 15.27 36.67 -16.64
C MET A 378 14.94 37.68 -15.54
N GLN A 379 14.30 38.80 -15.88
CA GLN A 379 13.94 39.89 -14.96
C GLN A 379 13.16 39.40 -13.72
N ALA A 380 12.18 38.50 -13.92
CA ALA A 380 11.35 37.97 -12.84
C ALA A 380 12.14 37.02 -11.90
N VAL A 381 13.18 36.36 -12.42
CA VAL A 381 14.02 35.47 -11.62
C VAL A 381 15.14 36.25 -10.92
N GLN A 382 15.71 37.28 -11.57
CA GLN A 382 16.69 38.18 -10.98
C GLN A 382 16.15 38.80 -9.68
N HIS A 383 15.01 39.50 -9.75
CA HIS A 383 14.40 40.17 -8.60
C HIS A 383 14.09 39.21 -7.43
N LEU A 384 13.54 38.02 -7.72
CA LEU A 384 13.28 37.02 -6.69
C LEU A 384 14.56 36.38 -6.12
N SER A 385 15.61 36.25 -6.93
CA SER A 385 16.91 35.75 -6.45
C SER A 385 17.63 36.78 -5.57
N GLU A 386 17.50 38.07 -5.87
CA GLU A 386 17.99 39.20 -5.07
C GLU A 386 17.24 39.29 -3.72
N ASN A 387 15.91 39.17 -3.74
CA ASN A 387 15.10 39.12 -2.52
C ASN A 387 15.44 37.90 -1.65
N TRP A 388 15.60 36.73 -2.25
CA TRP A 388 15.99 35.48 -1.57
C TRP A 388 17.39 35.57 -0.96
N LEU A 389 18.37 36.10 -1.70
CA LEU A 389 19.72 36.35 -1.22
C LEU A 389 19.71 37.37 -0.07
N THR A 390 18.98 38.48 -0.23
CA THR A 390 18.84 39.52 0.80
C THR A 390 18.20 38.99 2.09
N TYR A 391 17.26 38.05 2.00
CA TYR A 391 16.68 37.39 3.17
C TYR A 391 17.70 36.47 3.85
N ILE A 392 18.42 35.65 3.09
CA ILE A 392 19.42 34.70 3.61
C ILE A 392 20.59 35.47 4.25
N LEU A 393 21.15 36.47 3.57
CA LEU A 393 22.14 37.45 4.08
C LEU A 393 21.56 38.42 5.13
N ARG A 394 20.39 38.14 5.72
CA ARG A 394 19.86 38.79 6.92
C ARG A 394 19.49 37.83 8.05
N LYS A 395 19.31 36.53 7.77
CA LYS A 395 18.77 35.54 8.73
C LYS A 395 19.54 34.22 8.85
N ALA A 396 20.24 33.75 7.81
CA ALA A 396 20.89 32.44 7.81
C ALA A 396 22.18 32.43 6.97
N TRP A 397 23.32 32.45 7.64
CA TRP A 397 24.65 32.63 7.04
C TRP A 397 25.34 31.26 6.87
N VAL A 398 25.58 30.83 5.63
CA VAL A 398 25.86 29.42 5.28
C VAL A 398 27.28 29.23 4.74
N LYS A 399 27.96 28.16 5.17
CA LYS A 399 29.30 27.80 4.68
C LYS A 399 29.24 27.21 3.27
N SER A 400 29.68 27.97 2.28
CA SER A 400 30.32 27.42 1.07
C SER A 400 31.23 28.48 0.44
N THR A 401 32.31 28.04 -0.21
CA THR A 401 33.07 28.90 -1.12
C THR A 401 32.22 29.29 -2.33
N SER A 402 31.39 28.38 -2.81
CA SER A 402 30.38 28.58 -3.86
C SER A 402 29.10 27.81 -3.53
N VAL A 403 27.93 28.47 -3.53
CA VAL A 403 26.61 27.78 -3.52
C VAL A 403 25.96 27.91 -4.90
N HIS A 404 25.50 26.79 -5.45
CA HIS A 404 24.71 26.76 -6.67
C HIS A 404 23.22 26.55 -6.32
N LEU A 405 22.39 27.54 -6.61
CA LEU A 405 20.93 27.46 -6.50
C LEU A 405 20.35 26.95 -7.83
N CYS A 406 19.87 25.71 -7.84
CA CYS A 406 19.24 25.09 -9.02
C CYS A 406 17.71 25.24 -8.96
N ILE A 407 17.16 26.04 -9.87
CA ILE A 407 15.71 26.23 -10.01
C ILE A 407 15.19 25.25 -11.08
N LEU A 408 14.31 24.33 -10.66
CA LEU A 408 13.79 23.25 -11.52
C LEU A 408 12.33 23.50 -11.93
N PRO A 409 11.96 23.21 -13.20
CA PRO A 409 10.65 23.61 -13.75
C PRO A 409 9.53 22.63 -13.38
N ASN A 410 9.88 21.38 -13.04
CA ASN A 410 9.00 20.27 -12.73
C ASN A 410 9.72 19.22 -11.87
N ILE A 411 8.97 18.28 -11.31
CA ILE A 411 9.47 17.20 -10.43
C ILE A 411 10.12 16.05 -11.23
N SER A 412 10.91 16.38 -12.26
CA SER A 412 11.57 15.38 -13.12
C SER A 412 12.76 14.74 -12.39
N VAL A 413 12.49 13.59 -11.75
CA VAL A 413 13.49 12.77 -11.03
C VAL A 413 14.82 12.62 -11.77
N PRO A 414 14.89 12.39 -13.11
CA PRO A 414 16.17 12.28 -13.81
C PRO A 414 17.05 13.53 -13.74
N LEU A 415 16.46 14.74 -13.86
CA LEU A 415 17.21 15.99 -13.84
C LEU A 415 17.72 16.31 -12.43
N TYR A 416 16.89 16.11 -11.40
CA TYR A 416 17.32 16.23 -10.01
C TYR A 416 18.46 15.25 -9.68
N ALA A 417 18.30 13.98 -10.06
CA ALA A 417 19.29 12.93 -9.82
C ALA A 417 20.62 13.24 -10.53
N GLU A 418 20.59 13.70 -11.78
CA GLU A 418 21.81 14.01 -12.54
C GLU A 418 22.57 15.22 -11.97
N ILE A 419 21.87 16.31 -11.62
CA ILE A 419 22.53 17.46 -10.99
C ILE A 419 23.10 17.06 -9.62
N LYS A 420 22.41 16.18 -8.85
CA LYS A 420 22.97 15.67 -7.59
C LYS A 420 24.16 14.73 -7.79
N ARG A 421 24.15 13.88 -8.83
CA ARG A 421 25.29 13.02 -9.21
C ARG A 421 26.50 13.86 -9.57
N VAL A 422 26.33 14.86 -10.44
CA VAL A 422 27.42 15.77 -10.84
C VAL A 422 27.90 16.57 -9.63
N GLY A 423 26.99 17.29 -8.96
CA GLY A 423 27.31 18.18 -7.84
C GLY A 423 28.01 17.47 -6.68
N ASN A 424 27.44 16.37 -6.17
CA ASN A 424 27.98 15.68 -5.00
C ASN A 424 29.17 14.75 -5.31
N THR A 425 29.28 14.20 -6.54
CA THR A 425 30.20 13.07 -6.82
C THR A 425 31.23 13.36 -7.93
N VAL A 426 31.00 14.32 -8.81
CA VAL A 426 31.93 14.67 -9.90
C VAL A 426 32.70 15.95 -9.63
N ILE A 427 32.02 17.01 -9.17
CA ILE A 427 32.62 18.35 -8.97
C ILE A 427 32.67 18.81 -7.51
N GLY A 428 32.04 18.10 -6.58
CA GLY A 428 32.12 18.37 -5.13
C GLY A 428 31.50 19.70 -4.68
N VAL A 429 30.54 20.26 -5.42
CA VAL A 429 29.97 21.60 -5.13
C VAL A 429 28.63 21.54 -4.40
N THR A 430 28.42 22.52 -3.52
CA THR A 430 27.19 22.69 -2.75
C THR A 430 26.02 23.08 -3.65
N THR A 431 25.07 22.17 -3.83
CA THR A 431 23.86 22.34 -4.66
C THR A 431 22.59 22.39 -3.82
N GLN A 432 21.88 23.53 -3.85
CA GLN A 432 20.57 23.72 -3.25
C GLN A 432 19.49 23.77 -4.35
N TYR A 433 18.31 23.21 -4.09
CA TYR A 433 17.25 23.06 -5.08
C TYR A 433 15.98 23.79 -4.62
N VAL A 434 15.30 24.43 -5.58
CA VAL A 434 13.94 24.99 -5.38
C VAL A 434 13.10 24.67 -6.61
N GLN A 435 11.85 24.23 -6.39
CA GLN A 435 10.89 24.06 -7.49
C GLN A 435 10.36 25.43 -7.91
N LEU A 436 10.25 25.67 -9.21
CA LEU A 436 9.80 26.95 -9.80
C LEU A 436 8.44 27.43 -9.23
N ASN A 437 7.51 26.50 -9.02
CA ASN A 437 6.18 26.75 -8.44
C ASN A 437 6.21 27.12 -6.94
N ILE A 438 7.30 26.83 -6.22
CA ILE A 438 7.55 27.27 -4.83
C ILE A 438 8.30 28.61 -4.86
N PHE A 439 9.27 28.76 -5.77
CA PHE A 439 10.04 29.98 -5.96
C PHE A 439 9.16 31.20 -6.25
N PHE A 440 8.19 31.07 -7.17
CA PHE A 440 7.18 32.11 -7.45
C PHE A 440 6.02 32.18 -6.44
N LYS A 441 5.97 31.30 -5.43
CA LYS A 441 4.96 31.31 -4.35
C LYS A 441 5.52 31.80 -3.00
N GLN A 442 6.67 32.47 -3.01
CA GLN A 442 7.18 33.14 -1.82
C GLN A 442 6.15 34.19 -1.34
N LYS A 443 5.51 33.91 -0.20
CA LYS A 443 4.92 34.96 0.63
C LYS A 443 6.06 35.63 1.40
N ASP A 444 5.90 36.92 1.68
CA ASP A 444 6.97 37.88 2.08
C ASP A 444 7.71 37.57 3.39
N ASN A 445 7.42 36.43 4.04
CA ASN A 445 7.90 36.07 5.37
C ASN A 445 8.22 34.56 5.55
N ILE A 446 8.38 33.77 4.48
CA ILE A 446 8.68 32.33 4.59
C ILE A 446 9.88 31.93 3.72
N ALA A 447 11.01 31.61 4.38
CA ALA A 447 12.15 30.93 3.75
C ALA A 447 12.31 29.52 4.33
N LEU A 448 12.41 28.51 3.44
CA LEU A 448 12.78 27.14 3.80
C LEU A 448 14.31 27.03 3.88
N ILE A 449 14.85 27.23 5.09
CA ILE A 449 16.27 26.99 5.37
C ILE A 449 16.49 25.48 5.50
N TYR A 450 16.96 24.84 4.43
CA TYR A 450 17.50 23.50 4.50
C TYR A 450 18.90 23.57 5.13
N VAL A 451 19.03 23.05 6.35
CA VAL A 451 20.33 22.91 7.02
C VAL A 451 21.12 21.82 6.29
N LEU A 452 22.16 22.25 5.56
CA LEU A 452 23.18 21.36 5.01
C LEU A 452 23.92 20.68 6.18
N LYS A 453 24.23 19.40 6.03
CA LYS A 453 24.88 18.55 7.03
C LYS A 453 25.90 17.64 6.35
#